data_AF-A0A0N4W6J4-F1
#
_entry.id   AF-A0A0N4W6J4-F1
#
_cell.length_a   1.000
_cell.length_b   1.000
_cell.length_c   1.000
_cell.angle_alpha   90.00
_cell.angle_beta   90.00
_cell.angle_gamma   90.00
#
_symmetry.space_group_name_H-M   'P 1'
#
loop_
_entity.id
_entity.type
_entity.pdbx_description
1 polymer ?
#
loop_
_entity_poly.entity_id
_entity_poly.type
_entity_poly.pdbx_seq_one_letter_code
_entity_poly.pdbx_strand_id
1 'polypeptide(L)'
;MSVYWFKNFAGIRQSEFELLKVPNPTAEFCIHVTMRSIQTGALLGSILGPLTAMMFEGKKMNSKYIRDTFVGGGTTGAMIGALMGPALTYLSLRDMNTLQLYDKCYRLRFDKQQLWQDRSCVVSAAIGYLANGSMGFVIGLDLAVLMSNLMGKAW
;
A
#
# COMPACT_ATOMS: atom_id res chain seq x y z
N MET A 1 -8.89 -9.79 14.04
CA MET A 1 -8.26 -8.44 13.97
C MET A 1 -8.54 -7.69 15.26
N SER A 2 -7.62 -6.80 15.68
CA SER A 2 -7.81 -5.97 16.87
C SER A 2 -8.72 -4.78 16.57
N VAL A 3 -9.78 -4.59 17.36
CA VAL A 3 -10.62 -3.38 17.29
C VAL A 3 -9.78 -2.11 17.51
N TYR A 4 -8.74 -2.20 18.36
CA TYR A 4 -7.84 -1.09 18.62
C TYR A 4 -7.03 -0.71 17.39
N TRP A 5 -6.53 -1.68 16.62
CA TRP A 5 -5.82 -1.37 15.37
C TRP A 5 -6.74 -0.68 14.36
N PHE A 6 -7.97 -1.15 14.21
CA PHE A 6 -8.92 -0.54 13.26
C PHE A 6 -9.32 0.87 13.70
N LYS A 7 -9.54 1.11 15.00
CA LYS A 7 -9.79 2.46 15.53
C LYS A 7 -8.62 3.40 15.22
N ASN A 8 -7.38 2.94 15.47
CA ASN A 8 -6.20 3.69 15.11
C ASN A 8 -6.14 3.94 13.60
N PHE A 9 -6.38 2.93 12.77
CA PHE A 9 -6.40 3.07 11.32
C PHE A 9 -7.50 4.02 10.82
N ALA A 10 -8.66 4.05 11.45
CA ALA A 10 -9.77 4.94 11.11
C ALA A 10 -9.56 6.39 11.61
N GLY A 11 -8.51 6.67 12.39
CA GLY A 11 -8.25 8.00 12.94
C GLY A 11 -9.12 8.34 14.16
N ILE A 12 -9.78 7.37 14.76
CA ILE A 12 -10.52 7.55 16.01
C ILE A 12 -9.49 7.73 17.13
N ARG A 13 -9.64 8.80 17.93
CA ARG A 13 -8.73 9.05 19.06
C ARG A 13 -8.75 7.87 20.03
N GLN A 14 -7.57 7.41 20.39
CA GLN A 14 -7.35 6.35 21.38
C GLN A 14 -6.43 6.84 22.49
N SER A 15 -6.57 6.27 23.68
CA SER A 15 -5.63 6.49 24.77
C SER A 15 -4.32 5.71 24.52
N GLU A 16 -3.22 6.17 25.11
CA GLU A 16 -1.92 5.50 25.00
C GLU A 16 -1.97 4.05 25.52
N PHE A 17 -2.80 3.81 26.55
CA PHE A 17 -3.06 2.47 27.08
C PHE A 17 -3.75 1.54 26.08
N GLU A 18 -4.61 2.07 25.20
CA GLU A 18 -5.22 1.27 24.13
C GLU A 18 -4.23 0.99 22.99
N LEU A 19 -3.38 1.96 22.66
CA LEU A 19 -2.33 1.81 21.65
C LEU A 19 -1.29 0.77 22.05
N LEU A 20 -1.03 0.60 23.35
CA LEU A 20 -0.18 -0.46 23.88
C LEU A 20 -0.76 -1.87 23.67
N LYS A 21 -2.07 -2.04 23.52
CA LYS A 21 -2.67 -3.38 23.40
C LYS A 21 -2.57 -3.94 21.98
N VAL A 22 -1.53 -4.75 21.72
CA VAL A 22 -1.34 -5.48 20.44
C VAL A 22 -1.73 -6.95 20.61
N PRO A 23 -3.02 -7.33 20.50
CA PRO A 23 -3.47 -8.69 20.79
C PRO A 23 -3.06 -9.70 19.72
N ASN A 24 -2.83 -9.26 18.47
CA ASN A 24 -2.48 -10.12 17.35
C ASN A 24 -1.39 -9.47 16.48
N PRO A 25 -0.14 -9.39 16.98
CA PRO A 25 0.95 -8.66 16.30
C PRO A 25 1.26 -9.25 14.92
N THR A 26 1.18 -10.56 14.75
CA THR A 26 1.41 -11.24 13.46
C THR A 26 0.41 -10.80 12.38
N ALA A 27 -0.87 -10.75 12.72
CA ALA A 27 -1.91 -10.33 11.77
C ALA A 27 -1.78 -8.85 11.42
N GLU A 28 -1.45 -8.02 12.42
CA GLU A 28 -1.26 -6.59 12.26
C GLU A 28 -0.07 -6.25 11.37
N PHE A 29 1.05 -6.94 11.60
CA PHE A 29 2.24 -6.84 10.77
C PHE A 29 1.97 -7.34 9.34
N CYS A 30 1.24 -8.45 9.18
CA CYS A 30 0.85 -8.99 7.88
C CYS A 30 0.06 -7.98 7.06
N ILE A 31 -0.92 -7.31 7.67
CA ILE A 31 -1.73 -6.29 7.00
C ILE A 31 -0.87 -5.11 6.56
N HIS A 32 0.01 -4.63 7.43
CA HIS A 32 0.91 -3.53 7.10
C HIS A 32 1.82 -3.89 5.91
N VAL A 33 2.48 -5.04 5.96
CA VAL A 33 3.34 -5.52 4.86
C VAL A 33 2.53 -5.70 3.58
N THR A 34 1.30 -6.20 3.67
CA THR A 34 0.43 -6.40 2.51
C THR A 34 0.00 -5.06 1.90
N MET A 35 -0.42 -4.08 2.69
CA MET A 35 -0.76 -2.74 2.20
C MET A 35 0.43 -2.09 1.49
N ARG A 36 1.62 -2.15 2.11
CA ARG A 36 2.87 -1.67 1.50
C ARG A 36 3.17 -2.39 0.19
N SER A 37 3.04 -3.71 0.14
CA SER A 37 3.29 -4.50 -1.06
C SER A 37 2.30 -4.20 -2.18
N ILE A 38 1.03 -3.93 -1.87
CA ILE A 38 0.03 -3.51 -2.86
C ILE A 38 0.40 -2.13 -3.42
N GLN A 39 0.73 -1.17 -2.56
CA GLN A 39 1.11 0.19 -2.97
C GLN A 39 2.36 0.18 -3.86
N THR A 40 3.41 -0.52 -3.44
CA THR A 40 4.67 -0.60 -4.20
C THR A 40 4.50 -1.42 -5.47
N GLY A 41 3.76 -2.53 -5.40
CA GLY A 41 3.44 -3.36 -6.56
C GLY A 41 2.65 -2.60 -7.61
N ALA A 42 1.62 -1.83 -7.20
CA ALA A 42 0.83 -1.00 -8.09
C ALA A 42 1.69 0.04 -8.80
N LEU A 43 2.50 0.79 -8.05
CA LEU A 43 3.37 1.84 -8.60
C LEU A 43 4.43 1.27 -9.55
N LEU A 44 5.07 0.15 -9.19
CA LEU A 44 6.05 -0.50 -10.07
C LEU A 44 5.38 -1.04 -11.32
N GLY A 45 4.22 -1.68 -11.18
CA GLY A 45 3.47 -2.21 -12.31
C GLY A 45 2.99 -1.13 -13.27
N SER A 46 2.54 0.02 -12.75
CA SER A 46 2.04 1.13 -13.54
C SER A 46 3.15 1.84 -14.32
N ILE A 47 4.38 1.87 -13.79
CA ILE A 47 5.56 2.37 -14.48
C ILE A 47 6.10 1.36 -15.49
N LEU A 48 6.20 0.08 -15.12
CA LEU A 48 6.78 -0.96 -15.96
C LEU A 48 5.90 -1.33 -17.17
N GLY A 49 4.57 -1.26 -17.03
CA GLY A 49 3.64 -1.55 -18.13
C GLY A 49 3.90 -0.70 -19.38
N PRO A 50 3.85 0.63 -19.29
CA PRO A 50 4.17 1.52 -20.40
C PRO A 50 5.63 1.41 -20.87
N LEU A 51 6.59 1.22 -19.96
CA LEU A 51 8.00 1.10 -20.32
C LEU A 51 8.28 -0.14 -21.18
N THR A 52 7.69 -1.28 -20.81
CA THR A 52 7.79 -2.51 -21.61
C THR A 52 7.09 -2.36 -22.95
N ALA A 53 5.90 -1.75 -22.98
CA ALA A 53 5.20 -1.42 -24.23
C ALA A 53 6.02 -0.50 -25.15
N MET A 54 6.71 0.50 -24.61
CA MET A 54 7.62 1.38 -25.37
C MET A 54 8.79 0.61 -25.97
N MET A 55 9.40 -0.29 -25.19
CA MET A 55 10.60 -1.01 -25.58
C MET A 55 10.33 -2.09 -26.64
N PHE A 56 9.18 -2.77 -26.56
CA PHE A 56 8.85 -3.89 -27.45
C PHE A 56 7.93 -3.51 -28.62
N GLU A 57 7.12 -2.46 -28.51
CA GLU A 57 6.07 -2.14 -29.51
C GLU A 57 6.13 -0.71 -30.08
N GLY A 58 7.30 -0.07 -30.03
CA GLY A 58 7.54 1.37 -30.32
C GLY A 58 6.99 1.98 -31.63
N LYS A 59 6.36 1.20 -32.53
CA LYS A 59 5.68 1.68 -33.74
C LYS A 59 4.14 1.79 -33.62
N LYS A 60 3.51 1.26 -32.57
CA LYS A 60 2.04 1.28 -32.35
C LYS A 60 1.60 2.08 -31.11
N MET A 61 2.41 3.05 -30.68
CA MET A 61 2.08 3.86 -29.50
C MET A 61 0.93 4.83 -29.76
N ASN A 62 -0.28 4.41 -29.40
CA ASN A 62 -1.42 5.30 -29.23
C ASN A 62 -1.56 5.67 -27.74
N SER A 63 -2.03 6.89 -27.44
CA SER A 63 -2.34 7.33 -26.07
C SER A 63 -3.28 6.36 -25.34
N LYS A 64 -4.23 5.76 -26.06
CA LYS A 64 -5.12 4.73 -25.50
C LYS A 64 -4.36 3.48 -25.07
N TYR A 65 -3.42 3.02 -25.89
CA TYR A 65 -2.61 1.82 -25.60
C TYR A 65 -1.68 2.03 -24.40
N ILE A 66 -1.09 3.22 -24.27
CA ILE A 66 -0.27 3.60 -23.10
C ILE A 66 -1.10 3.59 -21.82
N ARG A 67 -2.34 4.12 -21.87
CA ARG A 67 -3.25 4.10 -20.73
C ARG A 67 -3.65 2.68 -20.35
N ASP A 68 -3.98 1.85 -21.33
CA ASP A 68 -4.40 0.47 -21.07
C ASP A 68 -3.24 -0.37 -20.47
N THR A 69 -2.01 -0.16 -20.93
CA THR A 69 -0.80 -0.81 -20.37
C THR A 69 -0.40 -0.27 -19.00
N PHE A 70 -0.58 1.04 -18.75
CA PHE A 70 -0.42 1.63 -17.41
C PHE A 70 -1.40 1.02 -16.40
N VAL A 71 -2.68 1.00 -16.75
CA VAL A 71 -3.72 0.48 -15.86
C VAL A 71 -3.55 -1.02 -15.66
N GLY A 72 -3.34 -1.78 -16.75
CA GLY A 72 -3.13 -3.23 -16.68
C GLY A 72 -1.88 -3.60 -15.88
N GLY A 73 -0.79 -2.87 -16.07
CA GLY A 73 0.44 -3.02 -15.30
C GLY A 73 0.22 -2.73 -13.81
N GLY A 74 -0.41 -1.60 -13.49
CA GLY A 74 -0.70 -1.20 -12.11
C GLY A 74 -1.63 -2.16 -11.38
N THR A 75 -2.71 -2.62 -12.02
CA THR A 75 -3.62 -3.60 -11.41
C THR A 75 -2.95 -4.96 -11.19
N THR A 76 -2.15 -5.41 -12.15
CA THR A 76 -1.42 -6.68 -12.04
C THR A 76 -0.36 -6.60 -10.95
N GLY A 77 0.38 -5.48 -10.89
CA GLY A 77 1.36 -5.21 -9.85
C GLY A 77 0.73 -5.15 -8.45
N ALA A 78 -0.43 -4.51 -8.32
CA ALA A 78 -1.20 -4.49 -7.07
C ALA A 78 -1.62 -5.91 -6.63
N MET A 79 -2.08 -6.75 -7.57
CA MET A 79 -2.46 -8.14 -7.30
C MET A 79 -1.25 -8.98 -6.88
N ILE A 80 -0.12 -8.86 -7.58
CA ILE A 80 1.14 -9.52 -7.19
C ILE A 80 1.56 -9.05 -5.80
N GLY A 81 1.46 -7.76 -5.51
CA GLY A 81 1.72 -7.18 -4.18
C GLY A 81 0.84 -7.77 -3.09
N ALA A 82 -0.45 -7.94 -3.36
CA ALA A 82 -1.40 -8.56 -2.43
C ALA A 82 -1.04 -10.01 -2.11
N LEU A 83 -0.58 -10.78 -3.11
CA LEU A 83 -0.15 -12.16 -2.93
C LEU A 83 1.23 -12.26 -2.25
N MET A 84 2.15 -11.35 -2.59
CA MET A 84 3.49 -11.30 -2.02
C MET A 84 3.50 -10.81 -0.57
N GLY A 85 2.54 -9.99 -0.15
CA GLY A 85 2.42 -9.46 1.21
C GLY A 85 2.49 -10.55 2.30
N PRO A 86 1.59 -11.54 2.29
CA PRO A 86 1.63 -12.66 3.23
C PRO A 86 2.91 -13.49 3.14
N ALA A 87 3.46 -13.71 1.94
CA ALA A 87 4.70 -14.44 1.75
C ALA A 87 5.90 -13.72 2.39
N LEU A 88 6.04 -12.41 2.13
CA LEU A 88 7.08 -11.56 2.72
C LEU A 88 6.91 -11.46 4.25
N THR A 89 5.67 -11.45 4.72
CA THR A 89 5.38 -11.49 6.15
C THR A 89 5.89 -12.80 6.76
N TYR A 90 5.57 -13.94 6.16
CA TYR A 90 6.03 -15.24 6.64
C TYR A 90 7.56 -15.35 6.69
N LEU A 91 8.25 -14.86 5.65
CA LEU A 91 9.71 -14.80 5.63
C LEU A 91 10.25 -13.90 6.74
N SER A 92 9.69 -12.69 6.88
CA SER A 92 10.10 -11.75 7.92
C SER A 92 9.90 -12.29 9.34
N LEU A 93 8.83 -13.05 9.57
CA LEU A 93 8.53 -13.64 10.87
C LEU A 93 9.49 -14.77 11.25
N ARG A 94 10.08 -15.48 10.29
CA ARG A 94 11.08 -16.53 10.57
C ARG A 94 12.33 -15.97 11.24
N ASP A 95 12.71 -14.75 10.87
CA ASP A 95 13.93 -14.11 11.34
C ASP A 95 13.69 -13.18 12.56
N MET A 96 12.43 -13.01 13.01
CA MET A 96 12.07 -12.07 14.08
C MET A 96 11.59 -12.77 15.35
N ASN A 97 12.12 -12.31 16.48
CA ASN A 97 11.61 -12.68 17.81
C ASN A 97 10.26 -12.03 18.09
N THR A 98 9.46 -12.65 18.95
CA THR A 98 8.13 -12.16 19.37
C THR A 98 8.18 -10.73 19.96
N LEU A 99 9.23 -10.42 20.73
CA LEU A 99 9.47 -9.08 21.29
C LEU A 99 9.75 -8.04 20.20
N GLN A 100 10.54 -8.41 19.18
CA GLN A 100 10.85 -7.52 18.06
C GLN A 100 9.61 -7.25 17.20
N LEU A 101 8.79 -8.27 16.96
CA LEU A 101 7.53 -8.14 16.24
C LEU A 101 6.58 -7.19 16.98
N TYR A 102 6.49 -7.33 18.31
CA TYR A 102 5.68 -6.45 19.15
C TYR A 102 6.18 -5.00 19.10
N ASP A 103 7.49 -4.77 19.27
CA ASP A 103 8.09 -3.43 19.18
C ASP A 103 7.84 -2.79 17.80
N LYS A 104 7.95 -3.55 16.71
CA LYS A 104 7.61 -3.06 15.37
C LYS A 104 6.14 -2.67 15.26
N CYS A 105 5.21 -3.53 15.69
CA CYS A 105 3.78 -3.22 15.65
C CYS A 105 3.45 -1.98 16.50
N TYR A 106 4.11 -1.85 17.65
CA TYR A 106 3.98 -0.68 18.50
C TYR A 106 4.43 0.59 17.77
N ARG A 107 5.63 0.60 17.19
CA ARG A 107 6.14 1.75 16.41
C ARG A 107 5.21 2.13 15.25
N LEU A 108 4.68 1.13 14.53
CA LEU A 108 3.74 1.35 13.43
C LEU A 108 2.45 2.05 13.88
N ARG A 109 1.99 1.82 15.11
CA ARG A 109 0.81 2.51 15.64
C ARG A 109 1.06 3.97 15.98
N PHE A 110 2.30 4.33 16.32
CA PHE A 110 2.71 5.70 16.64
C PHE A 110 3.18 6.47 15.41
N ASP A 111 3.53 5.79 14.33
CA ASP A 111 3.90 6.41 13.06
C ASP A 111 2.68 7.01 12.36
N LYS A 112 2.39 8.27 12.73
CA LYS A 112 1.28 9.04 12.17
C LYS A 112 1.42 9.26 10.67
N GLN A 113 2.64 9.36 10.15
CA GLN A 113 2.89 9.62 8.74
C GLN A 113 2.52 8.39 7.91
N GLN A 114 2.96 7.20 8.33
CA GLN A 114 2.59 5.95 7.67
C GLN A 114 1.08 5.69 7.73
N LEU A 115 0.46 5.92 8.90
CA LEU A 115 -1.00 5.77 9.02
C LEU A 115 -1.76 6.74 8.10
N TRP A 116 -1.30 7.99 7.99
CA TRP A 116 -1.89 8.95 7.05
C TRP A 116 -1.74 8.52 5.60
N GLN A 117 -0.57 7.98 5.23
CA GLN A 117 -0.30 7.47 3.90
C GLN A 117 -1.20 6.27 3.58
N ASP A 118 -1.33 5.30 4.48
CA ASP A 118 -2.14 4.12 4.23
C ASP A 118 -3.63 4.48 4.11
N ARG A 119 -4.11 5.44 4.91
CA ARG A 119 -5.48 5.97 4.80
C ARG A 119 -5.70 6.71 3.49
N SER A 120 -4.82 7.64 3.13
CA SER A 120 -4.97 8.42 1.90
C SER A 120 -4.93 7.52 0.68
N CYS A 121 -4.08 6.49 0.70
CA CYS A 121 -4.03 5.42 -0.27
C CYS A 121 -5.36 4.66 -0.39
N VAL A 122 -5.91 4.14 0.70
CA VAL A 122 -7.18 3.39 0.67
C VAL A 122 -8.34 4.27 0.20
N VAL A 123 -8.42 5.52 0.69
CA VAL A 123 -9.49 6.46 0.33
C VAL A 123 -9.40 6.89 -1.13
N SER A 124 -8.21 7.26 -1.60
CA SER A 124 -8.01 7.66 -3.01
C SER A 124 -8.21 6.49 -3.97
N ALA A 125 -7.77 5.29 -3.62
CA ALA A 125 -8.00 4.07 -4.40
C ALA A 125 -9.51 3.76 -4.51
N ALA A 126 -10.24 3.86 -3.40
CA ALA A 126 -11.69 3.62 -3.37
C ALA A 126 -12.45 4.67 -4.18
N ILE A 127 -12.18 5.96 -3.97
CA ILE A 127 -12.81 7.06 -4.72
C ILE A 127 -12.47 6.95 -6.20
N GLY A 128 -11.21 6.68 -6.53
CA GLY A 128 -10.76 6.48 -7.91
C GLY A 128 -11.46 5.30 -8.58
N TYR A 129 -11.60 4.17 -7.87
CA TYR A 129 -12.32 3.01 -8.39
C TYR A 129 -13.80 3.33 -8.66
N LEU A 130 -14.47 4.04 -7.75
CA LEU A 130 -15.86 4.44 -7.93
C LEU A 130 -16.04 5.43 -9.09
N ALA A 131 -15.07 6.31 -9.34
CA ALA A 131 -15.16 7.30 -10.40
C ALA A 131 -14.89 6.73 -11.80
N ASN A 132 -13.81 5.95 -11.97
CA ASN A 132 -13.31 5.52 -13.28
C ASN A 132 -12.86 4.03 -13.32
N GLY A 133 -13.33 3.20 -12.39
CA GLY A 133 -12.98 1.77 -12.33
C GLY A 133 -11.49 1.52 -12.08
N SER A 134 -10.92 0.53 -12.76
CA SER A 134 -9.50 0.13 -12.60
C SER A 134 -8.53 1.27 -12.87
N MET A 135 -8.86 2.18 -13.80
CA MET A 135 -8.01 3.33 -14.12
C MET A 135 -7.90 4.29 -12.94
N GLY A 136 -9.04 4.67 -12.35
CA GLY A 136 -9.04 5.56 -11.21
C GLY A 136 -8.44 4.91 -9.95
N PHE A 137 -8.58 3.59 -9.80
CA PHE A 137 -7.91 2.83 -8.73
C PHE A 137 -6.37 2.98 -8.78
N VAL A 138 -5.76 2.71 -9.94
CA VAL A 138 -4.29 2.80 -10.10
C VAL A 138 -3.82 4.25 -9.94
N ILE A 139 -4.51 5.21 -10.57
CA ILE A 139 -4.15 6.63 -10.45
C ILE A 139 -4.27 7.10 -8.99
N GLY A 140 -5.33 6.72 -8.28
CA GLY A 140 -5.54 7.07 -6.88
C GLY A 140 -4.41 6.53 -6.00
N LEU A 141 -4.07 5.25 -6.17
CA LEU A 141 -2.95 4.59 -5.48
C LEU A 141 -1.62 5.32 -5.72
N ASP A 142 -1.25 5.53 -6.98
CA ASP A 142 0.04 6.10 -7.35
C ASP A 142 0.14 7.56 -6.90
N LEU A 143 -0.92 8.34 -7.06
CA LEU A 143 -0.95 9.73 -6.63
C LEU A 143 -0.81 9.84 -5.11
N ALA A 144 -1.48 8.98 -4.34
CA ALA A 144 -1.34 8.96 -2.88
C ALA A 144 0.08 8.63 -2.43
N VAL A 145 0.72 7.65 -3.09
CA VAL A 145 2.12 7.25 -2.80
C VAL A 145 3.11 8.33 -3.21
N LEU A 146 2.90 9.01 -4.35
CA LEU A 146 3.76 10.11 -4.77
C LEU A 146 3.62 11.33 -3.85
N MET A 147 2.38 11.70 -3.51
CA MET A 147 2.11 12.81 -2.59
C MET A 147 2.66 12.55 -1.20
N SER A 148 2.56 11.32 -0.67
CA SER A 148 3.14 10.99 0.64
C SER A 148 4.66 11.07 0.65
N ASN A 149 5.32 10.67 -0.45
CA ASN A 149 6.78 10.78 -0.58
C ASN A 149 7.26 12.22 -0.80
N LEU A 150 6.48 13.04 -1.51
CA LEU A 150 6.78 14.46 -1.74
C LEU A 150 6.54 15.29 -0.48
N MET A 151 5.40 15.13 0.18
CA MET A 151 5.07 15.85 1.42
C MET A 151 5.96 15.42 2.58
N GLY A 152 6.35 14.15 2.64
CA GLY A 152 7.29 13.64 3.65
C GLY A 152 8.72 14.17 3.55
N LYS A 153 9.09 14.86 2.45
CA LYS A 153 10.39 15.53 2.28
C LYS A 153 10.31 17.05 2.48
N ALA A 154 9.11 17.62 2.58
CA ALA A 154 8.88 19.06 2.68
C ALA A 154 8.77 19.55 4.14
N TRP A 155 8.86 18.64 5.11
CA TRP A 155 8.84 18.85 6.55
C TRP A 155 10.05 18.18 7.18
#